data_AF-A0A2S7Z508-F1
#
_entry.id   AF-A0A2S7Z508-F1
#
_cell.length_a   1.000
_cell.length_b   1.000
_cell.length_c   1.000
_cell.angle_alpha   90.00
_cell.angle_beta   90.00
_cell.angle_gamma   90.00
#
_symmetry.space_group_name_H-M   'P 1'
#
loop_
_entity.id
_entity.type
_entity.pdbx_description
1 polymer ?
#
loop_
_entity_poly.entity_id
_entity_poly.type
_entity_poly.pdbx_seq_one_letter_code
_entity_poly.pdbx_strand_id
1 'polypeptide(L)' 'MTKECKNQSVEIEFWDIESEDIPELEESDIPGVYYNEFREYVDKEGNVLSPSDLDAIRYKDDYEDDYYR' A
#
# COMPACT_ATOMS: atom_id res chain seq x y z
N MET A 1 9.10 -42.15 35.72
CA MET A 1 10.19 -41.77 34.79
C MET A 1 9.82 -40.43 34.18
N THR A 2 10.28 -39.35 34.81
CA THR A 2 10.07 -37.96 34.37
C THR A 2 10.95 -37.70 33.16
N LYS A 3 10.33 -37.50 31.99
CA LYS A 3 11.02 -37.20 30.73
C LYS A 3 11.49 -35.76 30.82
N GLU A 4 12.76 -35.59 31.13
CA GLU A 4 13.45 -34.30 31.09
C GLU A 4 13.51 -33.85 29.63
N CYS A 5 12.67 -32.88 29.26
CA CYS A 5 12.73 -32.25 27.95
C CYS A 5 14.03 -31.43 27.88
N LYS A 6 15.05 -32.00 27.24
CA LYS A 6 16.30 -31.30 26.94
C LYS A 6 15.97 -30.11 26.06
N ASN A 7 16.08 -28.90 26.60
CA ASN A 7 15.99 -27.66 25.85
C ASN A 7 17.17 -27.65 24.87
N GLN A 8 16.92 -28.11 23.64
CA GLN A 8 17.88 -27.97 22.54
C GLN A 8 18.07 -26.47 22.33
N SER A 9 19.27 -25.98 22.60
CA SER A 9 19.69 -24.63 22.28
C SER A 9 19.75 -24.50 20.75
N VAL A 10 18.61 -24.18 20.15
CA VAL A 10 18.55 -23.76 18.76
C VAL A 10 19.19 -22.38 18.71
N GLU A 11 20.37 -22.29 18.11
CA GLU A 11 20.99 -21.02 17.76
C GLU A 11 20.11 -20.40 16.65
N ILE A 12 19.29 -19.42 17.04
CA ILE A 12 18.44 -18.68 16.13
C ILE A 12 19.34 -17.65 15.46
N GLU A 13 19.78 -17.96 14.25
CA GLU A 13 20.40 -17.01 13.33
C GLU A 13 19.31 -16.01 12.92
N PHE A 14 19.31 -14.84 13.55
CA PHE A 14 18.50 -13.70 13.10
C PHE A 14 19.09 -13.25 11.77
N TRP A 15 18.46 -13.65 10.68
CA TRP A 15 18.74 -13.04 9.38
C TRP A 15 18.40 -11.55 9.49
N ASP A 16 19.35 -10.68 9.17
CA ASP A 16 19.13 -9.24 9.08
C ASP A 16 18.05 -9.01 8.02
N ILE A 17 16.83 -8.77 8.48
CA ILE A 17 15.76 -8.25 7.64
C ILE A 17 16.21 -6.83 7.34
N GLU A 18 16.73 -6.58 6.13
CA GLU A 18 16.81 -5.23 5.58
C GLU A 18 15.44 -4.61 5.83
N SER A 19 15.38 -3.61 6.69
CA SER A 19 14.16 -2.91 7.04
C SER A 19 13.55 -2.43 5.73
N GLU A 20 12.50 -3.13 5.31
CA GLU A 20 11.73 -2.87 4.10
C GLU A 20 11.45 -1.37 4.09
N ASP A 21 12.09 -0.71 3.12
CA ASP A 21 12.13 0.74 3.01
C ASP A 21 10.69 1.26 3.05
N ILE A 22 10.49 2.45 3.60
CA ILE A 22 9.16 3.07 3.68
C ILE A 22 8.54 2.95 2.28
N PRO A 23 7.34 2.33 2.12
CA PRO A 23 6.84 1.97 0.80
C PRO A 23 6.95 3.17 -0.11
N GLU A 24 7.75 3.05 -1.18
CA GLU A 24 8.03 4.15 -2.09
C GLU A 24 6.76 4.44 -2.88
N LEU A 25 5.94 5.35 -2.37
CA LEU A 25 4.71 5.80 -3.02
C LEU A 25 5.05 6.83 -4.09
N GLU A 26 4.87 6.48 -5.36
CA GLU A 26 5.04 7.40 -6.48
C GLU A 26 3.79 8.29 -6.61
N GLU A 27 3.95 9.59 -6.78
CA GLU A 27 2.81 10.50 -7.00
C GLU A 27 2.10 10.17 -8.32
N SER A 28 0.79 9.97 -8.27
CA SER A 28 0.00 9.78 -9.47
C SER A 28 -0.40 11.11 -10.13
N ASP A 29 -0.97 11.03 -11.33
CA ASP A 29 -1.54 12.19 -12.02
C ASP A 29 -2.76 12.79 -11.29
N ILE A 30 -3.30 12.10 -10.28
CA ILE A 30 -4.44 12.54 -9.48
C ILE A 30 -3.93 13.06 -8.13
N PRO A 31 -4.26 14.31 -7.74
CA PRO A 31 -3.81 14.87 -6.47
C PRO A 31 -4.35 14.06 -5.29
N GLY A 32 -3.44 13.62 -4.40
CA GLY A 32 -3.79 12.83 -3.22
C GLY A 32 -3.90 11.32 -3.44
N VAL A 33 -3.58 10.86 -4.65
CA VAL A 33 -3.50 9.44 -5.02
C VAL A 33 -2.06 9.12 -5.42
N TYR A 34 -1.58 7.96 -5.00
CA TYR A 34 -0.22 7.48 -5.22
C TYR A 34 -0.23 6.11 -5.88
N TYR A 35 0.88 5.73 -6.51
CA TYR A 35 1.12 4.38 -6.98
C TYR A 35 1.96 3.62 -5.96
N ASN A 36 1.51 2.43 -5.60
CA ASN A 36 2.36 1.48 -4.88
C ASN A 36 3.32 0.76 -5.86
N GLU A 37 4.16 -0.13 -5.32
CA GLU A 37 5.11 -0.95 -6.09
C GLU A 37 4.44 -1.82 -7.18
N PHE A 38 3.16 -2.13 -7.01
CA PHE A 38 2.34 -2.90 -7.96
C PHE A 38 1.65 -2.00 -9.01
N ARG A 39 1.93 -0.69 -8.97
CA ARG A 39 1.27 0.36 -9.78
C ARG A 39 -0.24 0.42 -9.55
N GLU A 40 -0.68 0.05 -8.36
CA GLU A 40 -2.06 0.22 -7.90
C GLU A 40 -2.23 1.60 -7.27
N TYR A 41 -3.43 2.16 -7.44
CA TYR A 41 -3.80 3.44 -6.83
C TYR A 41 -4.02 3.25 -5.33
N VAL A 42 -3.26 3.98 -4.52
CA VAL A 42 -3.37 3.99 -3.07
C VAL A 42 -3.51 5.42 -2.55
N ASP A 43 -4.06 5.57 -1.35
CA ASP A 43 -4.04 6.84 -0.64
C ASP A 43 -2.67 7.12 0.02
N LYS A 44 -2.54 8.29 0.65
CA LYS A 44 -1.36 8.69 1.43
C LYS A 44 -1.02 7.75 2.61
N GLU A 45 -1.97 6.93 3.05
CA GLU A 45 -1.82 5.95 4.12
C GLU A 45 -1.46 4.55 3.56
N GLY A 46 -1.44 4.38 2.23
CA GLY A 46 -1.13 3.13 1.55
C GLY A 46 -2.34 2.21 1.36
N ASN A 47 -3.57 2.69 1.59
CA ASN A 47 -4.77 1.88 1.35
C ASN A 47 -5.13 1.90 -0.13
N VAL A 48 -5.42 0.73 -0.69
CA VAL A 48 -5.85 0.58 -2.09
C VAL A 48 -7.20 1.27 -2.30
N LEU A 49 -7.23 2.17 -3.27
CA LEU A 49 -8.41 2.94 -3.67
C LEU A 49 -9.19 2.19 -4.75
N SER A 50 -10.51 2.17 -4.60
CA SER A 50 -11.40 1.65 -5.63
C SER A 50 -11.68 2.71 -6.71
N PRO A 51 -12.19 2.32 -7.89
CA PRO A 51 -12.61 3.28 -8.91
C PRO A 51 -13.60 4.33 -8.40
N SER A 52 -14.47 3.99 -7.45
CA SER A 52 -15.41 4.95 -6.83
C SER A 52 -14.73 5.95 -5.90
N ASP A 53 -13.66 5.54 -5.23
CA ASP A 53 -12.86 6.45 -4.40
C ASP A 53 -12.08 7.42 -5.29
N LEU A 54 -11.52 6.93 -6.40
CA LEU A 54 -10.90 7.75 -7.42
C LEU A 54 -11.88 8.75 -8.05
N ASP A 55 -13.11 8.31 -8.35
CA ASP A 55 -14.18 9.18 -8.86
C ASP A 55 -14.62 10.25 -7.84
N ALA A 56 -14.49 9.99 -6.54
CA ALA A 56 -14.76 10.97 -5.50
C ALA A 56 -13.64 12.02 -5.39
N ILE A 57 -12.40 11.64 -5.69
CA ILE A 57 -11.22 12.52 -5.69
C ILE A 57 -11.14 13.32 -7.00
N ARG A 58 -11.56 12.74 -8.12
CA ARG A 58 -11.74 13.49 -9.38
C ARG A 58 -12.84 14.52 -9.17
N TYR A 59 -12.39 15.76 -9.01
CA TYR A 59 -13.23 16.93 -8.89
C TYR A 59 -14.26 16.95 -10.04
N LYS A 60 -15.54 16.89 -9.70
CA LYS A 60 -16.66 16.67 -10.65
C LYS A 60 -16.93 17.83 -11.62
N ASP A 61 -16.25 18.97 -11.48
CA ASP A 61 -16.58 20.19 -12.23
C ASP A 61 -16.16 20.14 -13.71
N ASP A 62 -15.31 19.19 -14.14
CA ASP A 62 -14.94 19.05 -15.55
C ASP A 62 -15.95 18.21 -16.38
N TYR A 63 -17.07 17.76 -15.79
CA TYR A 63 -18.04 16.87 -16.44
C TYR A 63 -19.40 17.54 -16.75
N GLU A 64 -19.47 18.87 -16.82
CA GLU A 64 -20.73 19.58 -17.12
C GLU A 64 -20.83 20.22 -18.52
N ASP A 65 -19.76 20.39 -19.30
CA ASP A 65 -19.81 21.36 -20.41
C ASP A 65 -20.05 20.79 -21.82
N ASP A 66 -20.12 19.46 -21.99
CA ASP A 66 -20.12 18.84 -23.33
C ASP A 66 -21.47 18.24 -23.76
N TYR A 67 -22.50 18.25 -22.90
CA TYR A 67 -23.77 17.54 -23.17
C TYR A 67 -24.73 18.27 -24.12
N TYR A 68 -24.37 19.47 -24.60
CA TYR A 68 -25.15 20.20 -25.59
C TYR A 68 -24.25 20.78 -26.68
N ARG A 69 -23.98 20.00 -27.74
CA ARG A 69 -23.42 20.50 -29.00
C ARG A 69 -24.33 20.18 -30.18
#